data_AF-A0AAX4IWG9-F1
#
_entry.id   AF-A0AAX4IWG9-F1
#
_cell.length_a   1.000
_cell.length_b   1.000
_cell.length_c   1.000
_cell.angle_alpha   90.00
_cell.angle_beta   90.00
_cell.angle_gamma   90.00
#
_symmetry.space_group_name_H-M   'P 1'
#
loop_
_entity.id
_entity.type
_entity.pdbx_description
1 polymer ?
#
loop_
_entity_poly.entity_id
_entity_poly.type
_entity_poly.pdbx_seq_one_letter_code
_entity_poly.pdbx_strand_id
1 'polypeptide(L)'
;MPQADSSIQKVFLLLRGSASTTSNLNSTHPAQSTRPHHDVKMATELTVQSERAFQKQKGIFLNQKVKAKSARPGKSGRRWYKDVGLGFRTPTTAIEGSYIDKKCPFTGQVSIRGRILTGTVVSTKMHRTLIIRREYLHYIPKYARYEKRHKNLAAHVSPAFRVEEGDQVTVGQCRPLSKTVRFNVLRVLPRTGKAVKKFSKF
;
A
#
# COMPACT_ATOMS: atom_id res chain seq x y z
N MET A 1 11.70 -67.29 4.09
CA MET A 1 12.22 -68.41 4.90
C MET A 1 13.74 -68.34 4.85
N PRO A 2 14.50 -68.58 5.94
CA PRO A 2 14.16 -68.99 7.32
C PRO A 2 14.34 -67.82 8.33
N GLN A 3 13.59 -67.65 9.42
CA GLN A 3 13.44 -68.41 10.68
C GLN A 3 14.72 -68.57 11.53
N ALA A 4 14.75 -67.93 12.70
CA ALA A 4 14.84 -68.61 14.01
C ALA A 4 14.70 -67.63 15.19
N ASP A 5 13.69 -67.90 16.02
CA ASP A 5 13.46 -67.39 17.38
C ASP A 5 14.49 -67.91 18.39
N SER A 6 14.68 -67.19 19.50
CA SER A 6 14.72 -67.82 20.84
C SER A 6 14.57 -66.83 22.00
N SER A 7 13.44 -66.94 22.71
CA SER A 7 13.37 -67.21 24.16
C SER A 7 13.97 -66.19 25.16
N ILE A 8 13.18 -65.37 25.87
CA ILE A 8 12.42 -65.66 27.12
C ILE A 8 13.24 -65.53 28.44
N GLN A 9 12.64 -64.74 29.36
CA GLN A 9 12.60 -64.85 30.85
C GLN A 9 13.38 -63.89 31.78
N LYS A 10 12.58 -63.24 32.68
CA LYS A 10 12.74 -62.92 34.13
C LYS A 10 12.30 -61.47 34.42
N VAL A 11 11.10 -61.20 34.93
CA VAL A 11 10.53 -61.36 36.31
C VAL A 11 10.94 -60.24 37.28
N PHE A 12 9.94 -59.75 38.05
CA PHE A 12 10.01 -58.99 39.33
C PHE A 12 10.25 -57.46 39.26
N LEU A 13 9.68 -56.56 40.08
CA LEU A 13 8.59 -56.48 41.07
C LEU A 13 8.43 -54.96 41.38
N LEU A 14 7.22 -54.53 41.72
CA LEU A 14 6.86 -53.24 42.29
C LEU A 14 7.70 -52.83 43.53
N LEU A 15 8.05 -51.53 43.69
CA LEU A 15 7.63 -50.67 44.81
C LEU A 15 8.32 -49.28 44.79
N ARG A 16 7.51 -48.23 44.96
CA ARG A 16 7.72 -46.96 45.72
C ARG A 16 8.99 -46.12 45.53
N GLY A 17 8.76 -44.83 45.21
CA GLY A 17 9.68 -43.72 45.50
C GLY A 17 9.10 -42.41 44.93
N SER A 18 8.26 -41.70 45.68
CA SER A 18 8.62 -40.54 46.52
C SER A 18 8.82 -39.25 45.71
N ALA A 19 7.88 -38.33 45.92
CA ALA A 19 7.88 -36.96 45.45
C ALA A 19 9.13 -36.19 45.92
N SER A 20 9.64 -35.32 45.05
CA SER A 20 10.41 -34.15 45.48
C SER A 20 10.07 -32.93 44.62
N THR A 21 9.39 -32.01 45.29
CA THR A 21 9.21 -30.61 44.96
C THR A 21 10.56 -29.89 45.05
N THR A 22 11.00 -29.20 44.00
CA THR A 22 11.73 -27.92 44.14
C THR A 22 11.39 -26.99 42.98
N SER A 23 10.61 -25.98 43.33
CA SER A 23 10.43 -24.72 42.64
C SER A 23 11.76 -23.97 42.46
N ASN A 24 11.99 -23.36 41.29
CA ASN A 24 12.65 -22.05 41.29
C ASN A 24 12.27 -21.19 40.06
N LEU A 25 11.28 -20.33 40.32
CA LEU A 25 11.17 -18.91 39.96
C LEU A 25 11.71 -18.43 38.61
N ASN A 26 10.75 -18.20 37.71
CA ASN A 26 10.85 -17.31 36.56
C ASN A 26 11.41 -15.93 36.96
N SER A 27 12.49 -15.51 36.31
CA SER A 27 12.89 -14.11 36.28
C SER A 27 11.91 -13.33 35.40
N THR A 28 11.16 -12.46 36.07
CA THR A 28 10.34 -11.41 35.46
C THR A 28 11.25 -10.40 34.77
N HIS A 29 11.35 -10.48 33.44
CA HIS A 29 11.77 -9.33 32.66
C HIS A 29 10.70 -8.22 32.78
N PRO A 30 11.07 -6.98 33.09
CA PRO A 30 10.12 -5.88 33.04
C PRO A 30 9.63 -5.74 31.59
N ALA A 31 8.31 -5.80 31.41
CA ALA A 31 7.64 -5.49 30.17
C ALA A 31 8.00 -4.07 29.74
N GLN A 32 9.09 -3.93 28.98
CA GLN A 32 9.40 -2.70 28.28
C GLN A 32 8.29 -2.52 27.26
N SER A 33 7.49 -1.48 27.51
CA SER A 33 6.50 -0.97 26.60
C SER A 33 7.13 -0.80 25.22
N THR A 34 6.81 -1.70 24.30
CA THR A 34 7.01 -1.48 22.87
C THR A 34 6.11 -0.31 22.54
N ARG A 35 6.69 0.90 22.57
CA ARG A 35 6.05 2.10 22.03
C ARG A 35 5.62 1.72 20.62
N PRO A 36 4.33 1.87 20.26
CA PRO A 36 3.91 1.60 18.90
C PRO A 36 4.80 2.46 18.00
N HIS A 37 5.55 1.79 17.13
CA HIS A 37 6.28 2.41 16.05
C HIS A 37 5.31 3.38 15.40
N HIS A 38 5.69 4.66 15.31
CA HIS A 38 4.81 5.72 14.84
C HIS A 38 4.44 5.41 13.40
N ASP A 39 3.34 4.67 13.21
CA ASP A 39 2.66 4.48 11.95
C ASP A 39 2.43 5.90 11.43
N VAL A 40 3.10 6.26 10.35
CA VAL A 40 2.66 7.37 9.53
C VAL A 40 1.37 6.88 8.89
N LYS A 41 0.30 6.91 9.70
CA LYS A 41 -1.06 6.67 9.27
C LYS A 41 -1.30 7.69 8.16
N MET A 42 -1.36 7.22 6.92
CA MET A 42 -2.14 7.95 5.92
C MET A 42 -3.49 8.26 6.55
N ALA A 43 -4.08 9.40 6.18
CA ALA A 43 -5.46 9.73 6.48
C ALA A 43 -6.38 8.67 5.82
N THR A 44 -6.50 7.57 6.57
CA THR A 44 -7.49 6.51 6.58
C THR A 44 -7.70 5.72 5.28
N GLU A 45 -7.20 4.47 5.27
CA GLU A 45 -7.94 3.38 4.61
C GLU A 45 -9.30 3.28 5.34
N LEU A 46 -10.25 4.12 4.93
CA LEU A 46 -11.62 4.05 5.41
C LEU A 46 -12.19 2.70 4.94
N THR A 47 -12.80 1.99 5.88
CA THR A 47 -13.70 0.87 5.57
C THR A 47 -14.60 1.28 4.41
N VAL A 48 -14.83 0.36 3.47
CA VAL A 48 -15.39 0.60 2.11
C VAL A 48 -16.68 1.44 2.11
N GLN A 49 -17.36 1.54 3.26
CA GLN A 49 -18.65 2.19 3.44
C GLN A 49 -18.71 3.09 4.68
N SER A 50 -17.75 4.00 4.88
CA SER A 50 -17.79 4.99 5.98
C SER A 50 -18.60 6.26 5.65
N GLU A 51 -18.94 6.48 4.37
CA GLU A 51 -19.68 7.67 3.93
C GLU A 51 -21.19 7.50 4.09
N ARG A 52 -21.91 8.61 4.30
CA ARG A 52 -23.39 8.62 4.43
C ARG A 52 -24.10 8.01 3.23
N ALA A 53 -23.54 8.19 2.03
CA ALA A 53 -24.06 7.61 0.80
C ALA A 53 -23.33 6.29 0.47
N PHE A 54 -24.09 5.30 0.01
CA PHE A 54 -23.53 4.06 -0.50
C PHE A 54 -22.60 4.30 -1.69
N GLN A 55 -21.35 3.89 -1.55
CA GLN A 55 -20.36 4.04 -2.61
C GLN A 55 -20.38 2.79 -3.51
N LYS A 56 -20.43 3.01 -4.83
CA LYS A 56 -20.27 1.97 -5.86
C LYS A 56 -19.64 2.53 -7.12
N GLN A 57 -19.05 1.66 -7.94
CA GLN A 57 -18.55 2.04 -9.26
C GLN A 57 -19.72 2.32 -10.21
N LYS A 58 -19.59 3.39 -11.01
CA LYS A 58 -20.56 3.70 -12.06
C LYS A 58 -20.47 2.64 -13.17
N GLY A 59 -21.60 2.06 -13.54
CA GLY A 59 -21.67 0.99 -14.55
C GLY A 59 -21.55 -0.43 -13.99
N ILE A 60 -21.30 -0.61 -12.68
CA ILE A 60 -21.35 -1.93 -12.04
C ILE A 60 -22.69 -2.12 -11.34
N PHE A 61 -23.45 -3.11 -11.80
CA PHE A 61 -24.68 -3.56 -11.15
C PHE A 61 -24.36 -4.66 -10.13
N LEU A 62 -24.67 -4.41 -8.86
CA LEU A 62 -24.32 -5.30 -7.74
C LEU A 62 -25.39 -6.37 -7.48
N ASN A 63 -26.66 -6.09 -7.76
CA ASN A 63 -27.79 -6.93 -7.39
C ASN A 63 -28.12 -7.98 -8.46
N GLN A 64 -27.11 -8.71 -8.93
CA GLN A 64 -27.33 -9.77 -9.92
C GLN A 64 -27.89 -11.04 -9.29
N LYS A 65 -28.90 -11.63 -9.94
CA LYS A 65 -29.49 -12.92 -9.54
C LYS A 65 -28.50 -14.08 -9.72
N VAL A 66 -27.56 -13.96 -10.64
CA VAL A 66 -26.52 -14.97 -10.90
C VAL A 66 -25.29 -14.68 -10.02
N LYS A 67 -24.87 -15.67 -9.24
CA LYS A 67 -23.67 -15.59 -8.41
C LYS A 67 -22.43 -15.41 -9.30
N ALA A 68 -21.59 -14.43 -8.97
CA ALA A 68 -20.31 -14.25 -9.65
C ALA A 68 -19.38 -15.45 -9.36
N LYS A 69 -18.49 -15.77 -10.30
CA LYS A 69 -17.50 -16.87 -10.15
C LYS A 69 -16.54 -16.64 -8.96
N SER A 70 -16.36 -15.38 -8.54
CA SER A 70 -15.61 -15.02 -7.33
C SER A 70 -16.30 -13.86 -6.62
N ALA A 71 -16.33 -13.90 -5.29
CA ALA A 71 -16.81 -12.82 -4.44
C ALA A 71 -15.76 -11.70 -4.26
N ARG A 72 -14.47 -11.97 -4.53
CA ARG A 72 -13.39 -11.00 -4.36
C ARG A 72 -13.18 -10.15 -5.63
N PRO A 73 -12.87 -8.84 -5.51
CA PRO A 73 -12.46 -8.02 -6.64
C PRO A 73 -11.18 -8.58 -7.32
N GLY A 74 -11.14 -8.59 -8.65
CA GLY A 74 -10.04 -9.16 -9.43
C GLY A 74 -10.46 -9.61 -10.83
N LYS A 75 -9.61 -10.37 -11.53
CA LYS A 75 -9.84 -10.86 -12.92
C LYS A 75 -11.12 -11.70 -13.08
N SER A 76 -11.57 -12.33 -11.99
CA SER A 76 -12.84 -13.09 -11.92
C SER A 76 -13.90 -12.42 -11.04
N GLY A 77 -13.58 -11.24 -10.51
CA GLY A 77 -14.40 -10.46 -9.59
C GLY A 77 -15.20 -9.37 -10.27
N ARG A 78 -16.18 -8.80 -9.56
CA ARG A 78 -17.06 -7.74 -10.08
C ARG A 78 -16.48 -6.35 -9.85
N ARG A 79 -15.27 -6.07 -10.35
CA ARG A 79 -14.63 -4.74 -10.27
C ARG A 79 -14.25 -4.24 -11.65
N TRP A 80 -14.70 -3.04 -11.98
CA TRP A 80 -14.30 -2.39 -13.22
C TRP A 80 -12.93 -1.74 -13.05
N TYR A 81 -12.03 -2.02 -13.97
CA TYR A 81 -10.76 -1.33 -14.13
C TYR A 81 -10.50 -1.15 -15.62
N LYS A 82 -9.61 -0.23 -15.95
CA LYS A 82 -9.18 0.00 -17.33
C LYS A 82 -7.69 0.25 -17.37
N ASP A 83 -7.12 -0.02 -18.54
CA ASP A 83 -5.84 0.54 -18.91
C ASP A 83 -5.97 2.04 -19.16
N VAL A 84 -5.02 2.81 -18.66
CA VAL A 84 -4.94 4.26 -18.83
C VAL A 84 -4.24 4.61 -20.14
N GLY A 85 -3.49 3.67 -20.73
CA GLY A 85 -2.66 3.89 -21.91
C GLY A 85 -1.33 4.58 -21.56
N LEU A 86 -0.64 5.08 -22.60
CA LEU A 86 0.64 5.79 -22.47
C LEU A 86 1.76 4.95 -21.83
N GLY A 87 1.67 3.62 -21.90
CA GLY A 87 2.67 2.68 -21.37
C GLY A 87 2.65 2.52 -19.83
N PHE A 88 1.67 3.08 -19.14
CA PHE A 88 1.53 2.89 -17.69
C PHE A 88 0.77 1.61 -17.37
N ARG A 89 1.41 0.71 -16.62
CA ARG A 89 0.75 -0.50 -16.14
C ARG A 89 -0.25 -0.17 -15.04
N THR A 90 -1.43 -0.80 -15.11
CA THR A 90 -2.43 -0.72 -14.04
C THR A 90 -1.89 -1.45 -12.81
N PRO A 91 -1.88 -0.81 -11.62
CA PRO A 91 -1.35 -1.44 -10.42
C PRO A 91 -2.28 -2.59 -9.95
N THR A 92 -1.70 -3.64 -9.38
CA THR A 92 -2.44 -4.80 -8.84
C THR A 92 -3.44 -4.38 -7.76
N THR A 93 -3.05 -3.43 -6.92
CA THR A 93 -3.90 -2.81 -5.89
C THR A 93 -5.15 -2.14 -6.47
N ALA A 94 -5.12 -1.67 -7.72
CA ALA A 94 -6.33 -1.15 -8.38
C ALA A 94 -7.28 -2.27 -8.84
N ILE A 95 -6.75 -3.43 -9.22
CA ILE A 95 -7.51 -4.58 -9.73
C ILE A 95 -8.13 -5.37 -8.57
N GLU A 96 -7.38 -5.58 -7.50
CA GLU A 96 -7.77 -6.42 -6.35
C GLU A 96 -8.27 -5.58 -5.16
N GLY A 97 -8.11 -4.25 -5.20
CA GLY A 97 -8.56 -3.38 -4.13
C GLY A 97 -10.09 -3.28 -4.04
N SER A 98 -10.61 -3.05 -2.83
CA SER A 98 -12.03 -2.84 -2.58
C SER A 98 -12.44 -1.35 -2.50
N TYR A 99 -11.46 -0.43 -2.56
CA TYR A 99 -11.72 1.01 -2.46
C TYR A 99 -12.56 1.54 -3.62
N ILE A 100 -13.32 2.60 -3.35
CA ILE A 100 -14.15 3.29 -4.34
C ILE A 100 -13.69 4.73 -4.48
N ASP A 101 -13.18 5.05 -5.66
CA ASP A 101 -12.69 6.38 -5.98
C ASP A 101 -13.07 6.76 -7.41
N LYS A 102 -14.04 7.69 -7.53
CA LYS A 102 -14.54 8.19 -8.81
C LYS A 102 -13.50 9.00 -9.59
N LYS A 103 -12.48 9.51 -8.89
CA LYS A 103 -11.38 10.32 -9.42
C LYS A 103 -10.16 9.47 -9.82
N CYS A 104 -10.16 8.16 -9.54
CA CYS A 104 -9.07 7.27 -9.92
C CYS A 104 -8.93 7.18 -11.46
N PRO A 105 -7.70 7.17 -11.99
CA PRO A 105 -7.50 7.00 -13.44
C PRO A 105 -7.73 5.55 -13.90
N PHE A 106 -7.58 4.55 -13.02
CA PHE A 106 -7.72 3.13 -13.37
C PHE A 106 -9.13 2.58 -13.14
N THR A 107 -9.74 2.90 -12.00
CA THR A 107 -11.05 2.34 -11.58
C THR A 107 -12.18 3.36 -11.63
N GLY A 108 -11.87 4.57 -12.09
CA GLY A 108 -12.80 5.67 -12.30
C GLY A 108 -12.87 6.14 -13.76
N GLN A 109 -13.76 7.08 -14.03
CA GLN A 109 -14.03 7.58 -15.39
C GLN A 109 -13.07 8.71 -15.82
N VAL A 110 -11.99 8.96 -15.07
CA VAL A 110 -11.04 10.02 -15.40
C VAL A 110 -10.15 9.55 -16.54
N SER A 111 -10.02 10.37 -17.58
CA SER A 111 -9.08 10.17 -18.68
C SER A 111 -7.84 11.03 -18.48
N ILE A 112 -6.68 10.43 -18.78
CA ILE A 112 -5.38 11.09 -18.77
C ILE A 112 -5.06 11.53 -20.19
N ARG A 113 -4.64 12.80 -20.34
CA ARG A 113 -4.35 13.41 -21.64
C ARG A 113 -3.45 14.62 -21.49
N GLY A 114 -2.63 14.88 -22.50
CA GLY A 114 -1.73 16.03 -22.52
C GLY A 114 -0.45 15.78 -21.72
N ARG A 115 -0.09 16.73 -20.85
CA ARG A 115 1.23 16.75 -20.20
C ARG A 115 1.37 15.65 -19.15
N ILE A 116 2.50 14.94 -19.20
CA ILE A 116 2.95 14.03 -18.15
C ILE A 116 4.13 14.69 -17.46
N LEU A 117 4.02 14.88 -16.15
CA LEU A 117 5.01 15.59 -15.35
C LEU A 117 5.55 14.69 -14.25
N THR A 118 6.80 14.89 -13.90
CA THR A 118 7.43 14.26 -12.73
C THR A 118 7.73 15.32 -11.68
N GLY A 119 7.70 14.93 -10.40
CA GLY A 119 8.04 15.81 -9.29
C GLY A 119 8.13 15.06 -7.96
N THR A 120 8.70 15.72 -6.97
CA THR A 120 8.82 15.21 -5.60
C THR A 120 7.55 15.50 -4.82
N VAL A 121 7.11 14.55 -4.00
CA VAL A 121 5.98 14.76 -3.09
C VAL A 121 6.45 15.60 -1.90
N VAL A 122 5.82 16.77 -1.71
CA VAL A 122 6.12 17.66 -0.58
C VAL A 122 5.15 17.48 0.55
N SER A 123 3.87 17.22 0.24
CA SER A 123 2.88 17.01 1.30
C SER A 123 1.81 16.01 0.89
N THR A 124 1.48 15.13 1.83
CA THR A 124 0.40 14.14 1.75
C THR A 124 -0.70 14.39 2.79
N LYS A 125 -0.75 15.60 3.37
CA LYS A 125 -1.68 15.93 4.47
C LYS A 125 -3.16 15.94 4.06
N MET A 126 -3.45 16.14 2.78
CA MET A 126 -4.82 16.17 2.27
C MET A 126 -5.35 14.76 1.98
N HIS A 127 -6.64 14.55 2.18
CA HIS A 127 -7.27 13.27 1.83
C HIS A 127 -7.27 13.05 0.31
N ARG A 128 -6.63 11.94 -0.13
CA ARG A 128 -6.54 11.49 -1.54
C ARG A 128 -6.00 12.54 -2.51
N THR A 129 -5.28 13.54 -2.02
CA THR A 129 -4.63 14.58 -2.83
C THR A 129 -3.25 14.84 -2.26
N LEU A 130 -2.27 15.04 -3.12
CA LEU A 130 -0.91 15.39 -2.73
C LEU A 130 -0.44 16.64 -3.46
N ILE A 131 0.56 17.29 -2.87
CA ILE A 131 1.26 18.42 -3.46
C ILE A 131 2.62 17.94 -3.95
N ILE A 132 2.86 18.06 -5.25
CA ILE A 132 4.17 17.83 -5.85
C ILE A 132 4.90 19.14 -6.03
N ARG A 133 6.23 19.10 -5.91
CA ARG A 133 7.12 20.20 -6.22
C ARG A 133 7.99 19.83 -7.40
N ARG A 134 8.12 20.78 -8.32
CA ARG A 134 8.99 20.68 -9.49
C ARG A 134 10.00 21.80 -9.43
N GLU A 135 11.26 21.43 -9.25
CA GLU A 135 12.37 22.36 -9.26
C GLU A 135 12.93 22.44 -10.68
N TYR A 136 13.23 23.66 -11.14
CA TYR A 136 13.82 23.91 -12.45
C TYR A 136 14.74 25.11 -12.37
N LEU A 137 15.73 25.13 -13.26
CA LEU A 137 16.66 26.24 -13.39
C LEU A 137 16.09 27.24 -14.41
N HIS A 138 15.92 28.48 -13.99
CA HIS A 138 15.51 29.57 -14.86
C HIS A 138 16.76 30.33 -15.32
N TYR A 139 16.93 30.48 -16.62
CA TYR A 139 18.08 31.18 -17.20
C TYR A 139 17.86 32.69 -17.16
N ILE A 140 18.87 33.45 -16.71
CA ILE A 140 18.86 34.92 -16.72
C ILE A 140 19.77 35.39 -17.86
N PRO A 141 19.21 35.89 -18.99
CA PRO A 141 19.99 36.22 -20.17
C PRO A 141 21.08 37.27 -19.93
N LYS A 142 20.78 38.30 -19.13
CA LYS A 142 21.71 39.40 -18.83
C LYS A 142 23.03 38.93 -18.17
N TYR A 143 22.95 37.91 -17.32
CA TYR A 143 24.09 37.45 -16.52
C TYR A 143 24.63 36.10 -16.96
N ALA A 144 24.05 35.48 -18.00
CA ALA A 144 24.37 34.13 -18.46
C ALA A 144 24.43 33.08 -17.33
N ARG A 145 23.58 33.23 -16.31
CA ARG A 145 23.53 32.38 -15.11
C ARG A 145 22.13 31.79 -14.93
N TYR A 146 22.04 30.74 -14.12
CA TYR A 146 20.78 30.10 -13.76
C TYR A 146 20.41 30.40 -12.30
N GLU A 147 19.13 30.60 -12.06
CA GLU A 147 18.55 30.65 -10.71
C GLU A 147 17.62 29.45 -10.47
N LYS A 148 17.56 28.98 -9.22
CA LYS A 148 16.66 27.89 -8.83
C LYS A 148 15.26 28.42 -8.61
N ARG A 149 14.28 27.92 -9.35
CA ARG A 149 12.84 28.18 -9.13
C ARG A 149 12.11 26.88 -8.87
N HIS A 150 10.94 26.97 -8.25
CA HIS A 150 10.07 25.83 -8.06
C HIS A 150 8.61 26.18 -8.34
N LYS A 151 7.82 25.17 -8.69
CA LYS A 151 6.36 25.27 -8.78
C LYS A 151 5.72 24.10 -8.04
N ASN A 152 4.68 24.42 -7.28
CA ASN A 152 3.86 23.44 -6.59
C ASN A 152 2.63 23.11 -7.43
N LEU A 153 2.30 21.83 -7.55
CA LEU A 153 1.16 21.34 -8.31
C LEU A 153 0.36 20.39 -7.43
N ALA A 154 -0.96 20.53 -7.43
CA ALA A 154 -1.85 19.61 -6.74
C ALA A 154 -2.22 18.45 -7.66
N ALA A 155 -2.06 17.22 -7.17
CA ALA A 155 -2.43 16.01 -7.90
C ALA A 155 -3.31 15.11 -7.03
N HIS A 156 -4.35 14.53 -7.64
CA HIS A 156 -5.15 13.48 -7.02
C HIS A 156 -4.32 12.22 -6.89
N VAL A 157 -4.36 11.55 -5.75
CA VAL A 157 -3.74 10.24 -5.53
C VAL A 157 -4.83 9.20 -5.32
N SER A 158 -4.83 8.19 -6.19
CA SER A 158 -5.72 7.05 -6.01
C SER A 158 -5.28 6.20 -4.82
N PRO A 159 -6.22 5.63 -4.04
CA PRO A 159 -5.89 4.72 -2.94
C PRO A 159 -5.11 3.46 -3.35
N ALA A 160 -5.00 3.17 -4.66
CA ALA A 160 -4.11 2.12 -5.16
C ALA A 160 -2.63 2.36 -4.82
N PHE A 161 -2.22 3.61 -4.60
CA PHE A 161 -0.83 3.94 -4.30
C PHE A 161 -0.67 4.31 -2.84
N ARG A 162 0.35 3.72 -2.21
CA ARG A 162 0.90 4.18 -0.94
C ARG A 162 2.03 5.15 -1.27
N VAL A 163 1.86 6.40 -0.86
CA VAL A 163 2.79 7.49 -1.18
C VAL A 163 3.19 8.18 0.10
N GLU A 164 4.48 8.44 0.24
CA GLU A 164 5.02 9.17 1.38
C GLU A 164 5.66 10.48 0.94
N GLU A 165 5.87 11.38 1.90
CA GLU A 165 6.60 12.63 1.64
C GLU A 165 8.05 12.32 1.22
N GLY A 166 8.50 12.96 0.14
CA GLY A 166 9.83 12.75 -0.45
C GLY A 166 9.90 11.71 -1.56
N ASP A 167 8.81 11.00 -1.87
CA ASP A 167 8.77 10.09 -3.03
C ASP A 167 8.78 10.86 -4.36
N GLN A 168 9.27 10.20 -5.41
CA GLN A 168 9.21 10.71 -6.77
C GLN A 168 7.95 10.18 -7.45
N VAL A 169 7.11 11.06 -7.99
CA VAL A 169 5.85 10.65 -8.62
C VAL A 169 5.75 11.14 -10.05
N THR A 170 5.15 10.31 -10.90
CA THR A 170 4.74 10.68 -12.25
C THR A 170 3.25 10.95 -12.25
N VAL A 171 2.88 12.16 -12.66
CA VAL A 171 1.49 12.62 -12.73
C VAL A 171 1.09 12.90 -14.18
N GLY A 172 -0.15 12.56 -14.52
CA GLY A 172 -0.75 12.84 -15.82
C GLY A 172 -1.76 13.97 -15.72
N GLN A 173 -1.78 14.86 -16.70
CA GLN A 173 -2.82 15.86 -16.85
C GLN A 173 -4.18 15.17 -17.09
N CYS A 174 -5.23 15.72 -16.49
CA CYS A 174 -6.57 15.18 -16.57
C CYS A 174 -7.60 16.32 -16.68
N ARG A 175 -8.89 15.99 -16.64
CA ARG A 175 -9.93 17.02 -16.58
C ARG A 175 -9.88 17.70 -15.20
N PRO A 176 -10.32 18.95 -15.05
CA PRO A 176 -10.43 19.56 -13.73
C PRO A 176 -11.22 18.65 -12.77
N LEU A 177 -10.59 18.25 -11.65
CA LEU A 177 -11.21 17.41 -10.62
C LEU A 177 -11.66 18.23 -9.40
N SER A 178 -11.01 19.38 -9.20
CA SER A 178 -11.34 20.37 -8.18
C SER A 178 -10.80 21.75 -8.61
N LYS A 179 -10.91 22.76 -7.73
CA LYS A 179 -10.37 24.11 -7.97
C LYS A 179 -8.91 24.11 -8.39
N THR A 180 -8.08 23.29 -7.73
CA THR A 180 -6.62 23.23 -7.95
C THR A 180 -6.18 21.96 -8.66
N VAL A 181 -6.88 20.84 -8.49
CA VAL A 181 -6.44 19.54 -8.98
C VAL A 181 -6.81 19.33 -10.44
N ARG A 182 -5.79 19.32 -11.29
CA ARG A 182 -5.86 19.03 -12.74
C ARG A 182 -4.92 17.90 -13.17
N PHE A 183 -4.26 17.26 -12.20
CA PHE A 183 -3.32 16.16 -12.39
C PHE A 183 -3.71 14.97 -11.54
N ASN A 184 -3.33 13.77 -11.98
CA ASN A 184 -3.57 12.52 -11.28
C ASN A 184 -2.29 11.68 -11.24
N VAL A 185 -2.03 10.99 -10.14
CA VAL A 185 -0.85 10.13 -9.99
C VAL A 185 -1.01 8.87 -10.84
N LEU A 186 0.02 8.56 -11.64
CA LEU A 186 0.07 7.38 -12.52
C LEU A 186 1.08 6.35 -12.05
N ARG A 187 2.21 6.81 -11.50
CA ARG A 187 3.31 5.97 -11.04
C ARG A 187 4.00 6.62 -9.87
N VAL A 188 4.41 5.79 -8.92
CA VAL A 188 5.19 6.19 -7.74
C VAL A 188 6.53 5.47 -7.81
N LEU A 189 7.60 6.22 -7.57
CA LEU A 189 8.97 5.75 -7.42
C LEU A 189 9.37 6.03 -5.97
N PRO A 190 9.49 5.00 -5.13
CA PRO A 190 9.83 5.19 -3.73
C PRO A 190 11.23 5.79 -3.60
N ARG A 191 11.45 6.62 -2.59
CA ARG A 191 12.78 7.18 -2.31
C ARG A 191 13.77 6.05 -2.00
N THR A 192 14.82 5.91 -2.81
CA THR A 192 15.86 4.88 -2.72
C THR A 192 16.51 4.74 -1.32
N GLY A 193 16.44 5.76 -0.48
CA GLY A 193 17.05 5.78 0.86
C GLY A 193 16.35 4.95 1.95
N LYS A 194 15.14 4.42 1.73
CA LYS A 194 14.45 3.61 2.76
C LYS A 194 14.84 2.13 2.76
N ALA A 195 15.34 1.61 1.63
CA ALA A 195 15.58 0.19 1.41
C ALA A 195 17.06 -0.16 1.11
N VAL A 196 17.99 0.79 1.27
CA VAL A 196 19.40 0.39 1.44
C VAL A 196 19.41 -0.42 2.73
N LYS A 197 19.63 -1.74 2.60
CA LYS A 197 19.69 -2.69 3.71
C LYS A 197 20.50 -2.05 4.82
N LYS A 198 19.83 -1.54 5.87
CA LYS A 198 20.52 -1.16 7.09
C LYS A 198 21.10 -2.46 7.60
N PHE A 199 22.42 -2.60 7.50
CA PHE A 199 23.12 -3.69 8.14
C PHE A 199 22.90 -3.53 9.63
N SER A 200 21.94 -4.26 10.20
CA SER A 200 21.79 -4.41 11.63
C SER A 200 22.93 -5.32 12.10
N LYS A 201 24.11 -4.72 12.31
CA LYS A 201 25.12 -5.38 13.12
C LYS A 201 24.65 -5.23 14.56
N PHE A 202 24.57 -6.37 15.25
CA PHE A 202 24.06 -6.57 16.61
C PHE A 202 22.53 -6.62 16.73
#